data_AF-A0A378TYR7-F1
#
_entry.id   AF-A0A378TYR7-F1
#
_cell.length_a   1.000
_cell.length_b   1.000
_cell.length_c   1.000
_cell.angle_alpha   90.00
_cell.angle_beta   90.00
_cell.angle_gamma   90.00
#
_symmetry.space_group_name_H-M   'P 1'
#
loop_
_entity.id
_entity.type
_entity.pdbx_description
1 polymer ?
#
loop_
_entity_poly.entity_id
_entity_poly.type
_entity_poly.pdbx_seq_one_letter_code
_entity_poly.pdbx_strand_id
1 'polypeptide(L)'
;MLRRVTPIWLFILLSATAWAGGLQEERLAGTWTCVPPGKSDSPSYKSTFTFSTDKKIKSYTDMYIPLETDTPKQGVKTAIYRTTESGTWRLEGNRLETIVREEKVERMHDLAKIGTLDRRLDDEMFASMKQAVEEQKEIKGMREYIVKKLDVAALHMSEDGKFPIICSKLK
;
A
#
# COMPACT_ATOMS: atom_id res chain seq x y z
N MET A 1 6.26 -1.89 77.76
CA MET A 1 5.17 -1.91 76.76
C MET A 1 5.79 -1.73 75.38
N LEU A 2 5.52 -2.69 74.48
CA LEU A 2 6.32 -3.02 73.29
C LEU A 2 6.31 -1.96 72.18
N ARG A 3 7.49 -1.74 71.59
CA ARG A 3 7.75 -1.00 70.33
C ARG A 3 6.99 -1.65 69.17
N ARG A 4 6.21 -0.87 68.41
CA ARG A 4 5.71 -1.28 67.09
C ARG A 4 6.83 -1.11 66.06
N VAL A 5 7.35 -2.24 65.60
CA VAL A 5 8.11 -2.35 64.35
C VAL A 5 7.13 -2.91 63.33
N THR A 6 6.87 -2.18 62.25
CA THR A 6 6.21 -2.74 61.05
C THR A 6 7.26 -2.86 59.95
N PRO A 7 7.35 -4.02 59.27
CA PRO A 7 8.46 -4.37 58.39
C PRO A 7 8.36 -3.74 57.00
N ILE A 8 9.52 -3.40 56.46
CA ILE A 8 9.77 -3.02 55.06
C ILE A 8 9.85 -4.29 54.23
N TRP A 9 8.90 -4.54 53.32
CA TRP A 9 9.01 -5.35 52.07
C TRP A 9 7.74 -4.99 51.27
N LEU A 10 7.79 -4.35 50.09
CA LEU A 10 8.16 -4.97 48.83
C LEU A 10 8.45 -3.85 47.80
N PHE A 11 9.58 -3.96 47.12
CA PHE A 11 9.82 -3.29 45.85
C PHE A 11 8.78 -3.76 44.81
N ILE A 12 8.07 -2.85 44.15
CA ILE A 12 7.64 -3.07 42.77
C ILE A 12 8.38 -2.08 41.89
N LEU A 13 9.47 -2.61 41.37
CA LEU A 13 10.17 -2.22 40.18
C LEU A 13 9.24 -2.09 38.96
N LEU A 14 9.64 -1.21 38.04
CA LEU A 14 9.22 -1.14 36.63
C LEU A 14 7.79 -0.64 36.34
N SER A 15 7.64 0.68 36.17
CA SER A 15 6.89 1.19 35.02
C SER A 15 7.82 1.34 33.81
N ALA A 16 8.52 0.26 33.45
CA ALA A 16 9.01 0.08 32.09
C ALA A 16 7.83 -0.41 31.22
N THR A 17 6.84 0.45 31.03
CA THR A 17 5.77 0.23 30.03
C THR A 17 5.73 1.36 29.01
N ALA A 18 6.83 2.12 28.86
CA ALA A 18 6.99 3.06 27.75
C ALA A 18 7.41 2.38 26.43
N TRP A 19 7.59 1.06 26.41
CA TRP A 19 7.92 0.27 25.21
C TRP A 19 6.96 -0.92 25.03
N ALA A 20 5.67 -0.69 25.20
CA ALA A 20 4.62 -1.63 24.76
C ALA A 20 3.63 -0.91 23.83
N GLY A 21 4.12 0.07 23.06
CA GLY A 21 3.39 0.64 21.94
C GLY A 21 3.33 -0.36 20.80
N GLY A 22 2.55 -1.43 20.97
CA GLY A 22 2.18 -2.32 19.87
C GLY A 22 1.61 -1.51 18.72
N LEU A 23 1.79 -2.00 17.49
CA LEU A 23 1.23 -1.38 16.30
C LEU A 23 -0.30 -1.30 16.49
N GLN A 24 -0.78 -0.08 16.68
CA GLN A 24 -2.18 0.21 16.98
C GLN A 24 -2.97 0.27 15.68
N GLU A 25 -4.03 -0.54 15.56
CA GLU A 25 -4.87 -0.62 14.37
C GLU A 25 -5.46 0.75 13.99
N GLU A 26 -5.78 1.58 14.97
CA GLU A 26 -6.26 2.95 14.80
C GLU A 26 -5.25 3.86 14.11
N ARG A 27 -3.94 3.58 14.23
CA ARG A 27 -2.89 4.34 13.55
C ARG A 27 -2.84 4.00 12.07
N LEU A 28 -3.13 2.75 11.71
CA LEU A 28 -3.18 2.28 10.34
C LEU A 28 -4.38 2.84 9.58
N ALA A 29 -5.49 3.12 10.27
CA ALA A 29 -6.65 3.74 9.64
C ALA A 29 -6.30 5.09 8.96
N GLY A 30 -6.78 5.27 7.73
CA GLY A 30 -6.51 6.43 6.89
C GLY A 30 -5.97 6.05 5.51
N THR A 31 -5.61 7.08 4.74
CA THR A 31 -5.10 6.93 3.38
C THR A 31 -3.58 7.04 3.38
N TRP A 32 -2.93 6.12 2.66
CA TRP A 32 -1.49 5.97 2.58
C TRP A 32 -1.07 5.91 1.13
N THR A 33 -0.09 6.72 0.76
CA THR A 33 0.57 6.62 -0.54
C THR A 33 1.88 5.87 -0.38
N CYS A 34 2.02 4.77 -1.09
CA CYS A 34 3.12 3.82 -1.00
C CYS A 34 3.93 3.77 -2.29
N VAL A 35 5.25 3.72 -2.16
CA VAL A 35 6.18 3.56 -3.27
C VAL A 35 7.09 2.37 -2.99
N PRO A 36 7.20 1.39 -3.91
CA PRO A 36 8.15 0.29 -3.77
C PRO A 36 9.61 0.81 -3.93
N PRO A 37 10.57 0.30 -3.14
CA PRO A 37 11.99 0.59 -3.19
C PRO A 37 12.65 -0.22 -4.30
N GLY A 38 13.59 0.40 -4.99
CA GLY A 38 14.38 -0.27 -6.03
C GLY A 38 14.58 0.55 -7.29
N LYS A 39 13.85 1.66 -7.47
CA LYS A 39 14.16 2.67 -8.48
C LYS A 39 13.62 4.04 -8.03
N SER A 40 14.41 4.83 -7.30
CA SER A 40 14.04 6.24 -7.04
C SER A 40 13.83 7.03 -8.34
N ASP A 41 14.32 6.48 -9.46
CA ASP A 41 14.29 7.10 -10.78
C ASP A 41 13.36 6.36 -11.75
N SER A 42 12.57 5.39 -11.28
CA SER A 42 11.56 4.74 -12.11
C SER A 42 10.21 4.75 -11.39
N PRO A 43 9.30 5.65 -11.81
CA PRO A 43 7.98 5.79 -11.19
C PRO A 43 7.06 4.62 -11.51
N SER A 44 7.55 3.41 -11.85
CA SER A 44 6.79 2.35 -12.50
C SER A 44 5.50 2.00 -11.77
N TYR A 45 5.46 2.12 -10.44
CA TYR A 45 4.26 1.87 -9.65
C TYR A 45 4.12 2.85 -8.49
N LYS A 46 2.89 3.34 -8.28
CA LYS A 46 2.50 4.09 -7.09
C LYS A 46 1.16 3.55 -6.59
N SER A 47 1.15 3.03 -5.37
CA SER A 47 -0.06 2.50 -4.75
C SER A 47 -0.61 3.47 -3.73
N THR A 48 -1.93 3.57 -3.64
CA THR A 48 -2.61 4.27 -2.56
C THR A 48 -3.55 3.31 -1.89
N PHE A 49 -3.39 3.13 -0.57
CA PHE A 49 -4.25 2.28 0.25
C PHE A 49 -5.08 3.15 1.17
N THR A 50 -6.35 2.82 1.33
CA THR A 50 -7.24 3.42 2.33
C THR A 50 -7.72 2.32 3.25
N PHE A 51 -7.23 2.32 4.48
CA PHE A 51 -7.65 1.41 5.53
C PHE A 51 -8.73 2.09 6.36
N SER A 52 -9.94 1.55 6.39
CA SER A 52 -11.01 2.06 7.23
C SER A 52 -11.02 1.39 8.59
N THR A 53 -11.63 2.04 9.57
CA THR A 53 -11.81 1.50 10.93
C THR A 53 -12.73 0.28 10.97
N ASP A 54 -13.65 0.12 10.00
CA ASP A 54 -14.52 -1.05 9.85
C ASP A 54 -13.87 -2.22 9.08
N LYS A 55 -12.53 -2.27 9.03
CA LYS A 55 -11.72 -3.35 8.42
C LYS A 55 -11.88 -3.51 6.92
N LYS A 56 -12.36 -2.49 6.22
CA LYS A 56 -12.35 -2.45 4.75
C LYS A 56 -11.08 -1.80 4.24
N ILE A 57 -10.62 -2.30 3.10
CA ILE A 57 -9.52 -1.69 2.35
C ILE A 57 -10.02 -1.33 0.96
N LYS A 58 -9.58 -0.17 0.49
CA LYS A 58 -9.61 0.19 -0.94
C LYS A 58 -8.21 0.55 -1.36
N SER A 59 -7.78 0.07 -2.50
CA SER A 59 -6.50 0.46 -3.10
C SER A 59 -6.67 0.86 -4.55
N TYR A 60 -5.78 1.72 -5.00
CA TYR A 60 -5.48 1.82 -6.40
C TYR A 60 -3.97 1.84 -6.63
N THR A 61 -3.53 1.24 -7.72
CA THR A 61 -2.14 1.22 -8.14
C THR A 61 -2.04 1.80 -9.54
N ASP A 62 -1.27 2.89 -9.66
CA ASP A 62 -0.91 3.48 -10.93
C ASP A 62 0.36 2.82 -11.46
N MET A 63 0.27 2.17 -12.63
CA MET A 63 1.38 1.64 -13.40
C MET A 63 1.80 2.65 -14.46
N TYR A 64 3.09 2.98 -14.51
CA TYR A 64 3.68 3.97 -15.41
C TYR A 64 4.57 3.26 -16.42
N ILE A 65 4.15 3.27 -17.69
CA ILE A 65 4.84 2.59 -18.79
C ILE A 65 5.43 3.65 -19.74
N PRO A 66 6.76 3.75 -19.87
CA PRO A 66 7.39 4.59 -20.88
C PRO A 66 6.94 4.20 -22.29
N LEU A 67 6.72 5.20 -23.15
CA LEU A 67 6.47 4.97 -24.58
C LEU A 67 7.78 5.28 -25.34
N GLU A 68 8.38 4.27 -25.96
CA GLU A 68 9.70 4.36 -26.62
C GLU A 68 9.59 4.72 -28.11
N THR A 69 9.09 5.91 -28.47
CA THR A 69 9.03 6.31 -29.88
C THR A 69 9.77 7.62 -30.20
N ASP A 70 10.53 7.57 -31.30
CA ASP A 70 11.47 8.58 -31.81
C ASP A 70 10.82 9.87 -32.35
N THR A 71 9.51 10.10 -32.14
CA THR A 71 8.83 11.29 -32.71
C THR A 71 8.65 12.42 -31.70
N PRO A 72 9.24 13.62 -31.92
CA PRO A 72 9.29 14.64 -30.88
C PRO A 72 7.98 15.42 -30.71
N LYS A 73 7.63 15.66 -29.43
CA LYS A 73 7.08 16.91 -28.87
C LYS A 73 5.56 17.10 -28.67
N GLN A 74 4.68 16.22 -29.13
CA GLN A 74 3.22 16.42 -28.92
C GLN A 74 2.51 15.24 -28.23
N GLY A 75 3.26 14.19 -27.88
CA GLY A 75 2.74 12.93 -27.34
C GLY A 75 2.77 12.79 -25.81
N VAL A 76 1.93 11.91 -25.26
CA VAL A 76 2.11 11.35 -23.91
C VAL A 76 3.44 10.58 -23.87
N LYS A 77 4.33 10.91 -22.93
CA LYS A 77 5.62 10.20 -22.76
C LYS A 77 5.52 8.92 -21.92
N THR A 78 4.42 8.77 -21.20
CA THR A 78 4.21 7.69 -20.24
C THR A 78 2.73 7.34 -20.21
N ALA A 79 2.39 6.13 -20.64
CA ALA A 79 1.05 5.61 -20.44
C ALA A 79 0.87 5.28 -18.95
N ILE A 80 -0.29 5.66 -18.40
CA ILE A 80 -0.65 5.42 -17.01
C ILE A 80 -1.92 4.57 -16.95
N TYR A 81 -1.83 3.43 -16.28
CA TYR A 81 -2.94 2.50 -16.05
C TYR A 81 -3.21 2.40 -14.55
N ARG A 82 -4.46 2.52 -14.13
CA ARG A 82 -4.87 2.42 -12.74
C ARG A 82 -5.68 1.16 -12.52
N THR A 83 -5.15 0.23 -11.73
CA THR A 83 -5.92 -0.88 -11.19
C THR A 83 -6.55 -0.45 -9.86
N THR A 84 -7.83 -0.71 -9.68
CA THR A 84 -8.56 -0.47 -8.41
C THR A 84 -8.90 -1.81 -7.78
N GLU A 85 -8.75 -1.89 -6.46
CA GLU A 85 -9.04 -3.07 -5.67
C GLU A 85 -9.86 -2.71 -4.43
N SER A 86 -10.64 -3.67 -3.95
CA SER A 86 -11.36 -3.53 -2.69
C SER A 86 -11.39 -4.83 -1.90
N GLY A 87 -11.57 -4.75 -0.58
CA GLY A 87 -11.62 -5.93 0.25
C GLY A 87 -11.55 -5.64 1.75
N THR A 88 -10.89 -6.52 2.48
CA THR A 88 -10.71 -6.40 3.94
C THR A 88 -9.24 -6.44 4.35
N TRP A 89 -8.97 -5.95 5.57
CA TRP A 89 -7.63 -6.00 6.17
C TRP A 89 -7.69 -6.42 7.64
N ARG A 90 -6.57 -6.99 8.12
CA ARG A 90 -6.35 -7.37 9.52
C ARG A 90 -4.90 -7.10 9.92
N LEU A 91 -4.68 -6.56 11.13
CA LEU A 91 -3.34 -6.36 11.68
C LEU A 91 -3.16 -7.25 12.92
N GLU A 92 -2.27 -8.23 12.83
CA GLU A 92 -1.93 -9.12 13.94
C GLU A 92 -0.47 -8.92 14.34
N GLY A 93 -0.25 -8.25 15.46
CA GLY A 93 1.10 -7.85 15.86
C GLY A 93 1.73 -6.96 14.80
N ASN A 94 2.75 -7.46 14.10
CA ASN A 94 3.42 -6.77 13.00
C ASN A 94 3.07 -7.30 11.61
N ARG A 95 1.98 -8.06 11.49
CA ARG A 95 1.56 -8.69 10.25
C ARG A 95 0.27 -8.06 9.75
N LEU A 96 0.34 -7.40 8.61
CA LEU A 96 -0.81 -6.82 7.92
C LEU A 96 -1.24 -7.78 6.81
N GLU A 97 -2.41 -8.37 6.96
CA GLU A 97 -3.03 -9.20 5.93
C GLU A 97 -4.09 -8.38 5.20
N THR A 98 -4.14 -8.51 3.88
CA THR A 98 -5.20 -7.95 3.05
C THR A 98 -5.80 -9.06 2.20
N ILE A 99 -7.13 -9.08 2.10
CA ILE A 99 -7.87 -9.96 1.20
C ILE A 99 -8.61 -9.04 0.26
N VAL A 100 -8.15 -8.95 -0.99
CA VAL A 100 -8.64 -7.99 -1.98
C VAL A 100 -9.13 -8.69 -3.24
N ARG A 101 -9.95 -7.96 -3.99
CA ARG A 101 -10.39 -8.29 -5.33
C ARG A 101 -10.02 -7.13 -6.24
N GLU A 102 -9.50 -7.42 -7.43
CA GLU A 102 -9.37 -6.42 -8.49
C GLU A 102 -10.76 -6.09 -9.05
N GLU A 103 -11.11 -4.81 -9.06
CA GLU A 103 -12.44 -4.34 -9.47
C GLU A 103 -12.44 -3.86 -10.93
N LYS A 104 -11.41 -3.11 -11.32
CA LYS A 104 -11.31 -2.49 -12.65
C LYS A 104 -9.91 -2.01 -12.95
N VAL A 105 -9.64 -1.81 -14.24
CA VAL A 105 -8.51 -1.05 -14.76
C VAL A 105 -9.01 0.16 -15.55
N GLU A 106 -8.35 1.30 -15.39
CA GLU A 106 -8.64 2.56 -16.09
C GLU A 106 -7.38 3.13 -16.73
N ARG A 107 -7.54 3.86 -17.83
CA ARG A 107 -6.47 4.70 -18.38
C ARG A 107 -6.52 6.07 -17.73
N MET A 108 -5.39 6.52 -17.21
CA MET A 108 -5.27 7.81 -16.53
C MET A 108 -4.57 8.88 -17.37
N HIS A 109 -4.20 8.54 -18.61
CA HIS A 109 -3.47 9.41 -19.53
C HIS A 109 -4.36 9.91 -20.68
N ASP A 110 -3.95 11.01 -21.31
CA ASP A 110 -4.74 11.66 -22.37
C ASP A 110 -4.59 10.94 -23.71
N LEU A 111 -5.60 10.15 -24.05
CA LEU A 111 -5.69 9.41 -25.29
C LEU A 111 -5.56 10.30 -26.53
N ALA A 112 -6.08 11.53 -26.51
CA ALA A 112 -6.01 12.44 -27.67
C ALA A 112 -4.58 12.88 -27.99
N LYS A 113 -3.65 12.72 -27.03
CA LYS A 113 -2.23 13.02 -27.17
C LYS A 113 -1.38 11.78 -27.40
N ILE A 114 -1.97 10.64 -27.74
CA ILE A 114 -1.20 9.44 -28.11
C ILE A 114 -1.09 9.37 -29.64
N GLY A 115 0.13 9.18 -30.15
CA GLY A 115 0.38 8.97 -31.57
C GLY A 115 -0.22 7.65 -32.07
N THR A 116 -0.49 7.54 -33.37
CA THR A 116 -1.22 6.38 -33.94
C THR A 116 -0.55 5.02 -33.67
N LEU A 117 0.78 4.95 -33.73
CA LEU A 117 1.51 3.69 -33.43
C LEU A 117 1.39 3.33 -31.95
N ASP A 118 1.64 4.29 -31.06
CA ASP A 118 1.52 4.13 -29.61
C ASP A 118 0.09 3.81 -29.19
N ARG A 119 -0.91 4.28 -29.95
CA ARG A 119 -2.32 3.99 -29.69
C ARG A 119 -2.63 2.51 -29.78
N ARG A 120 -2.11 1.83 -30.80
CA ARG A 120 -2.35 0.39 -30.96
C ARG A 120 -1.76 -0.39 -29.79
N LEU A 121 -0.53 -0.05 -29.38
CA LEU A 121 0.13 -0.69 -28.24
C LEU A 121 -0.61 -0.41 -26.92
N ASP A 122 -1.11 0.82 -26.75
CA ASP A 122 -1.96 1.20 -25.61
C ASP A 122 -3.30 0.44 -25.59
N ASP A 123 -3.92 0.21 -26.75
CA ASP A 123 -5.13 -0.59 -26.90
C ASP A 123 -4.92 -2.07 -26.56
N GLU A 124 -3.84 -2.66 -27.04
CA GLU A 124 -3.47 -4.04 -26.73
C GLU A 124 -3.16 -4.23 -25.24
N MET A 125 -2.37 -3.33 -24.65
CA MET A 125 -2.03 -3.36 -23.22
C MET A 125 -3.28 -3.20 -22.34
N PHE A 126 -4.11 -2.19 -22.63
CA PHE A 126 -5.33 -1.97 -21.85
C PHE A 126 -6.30 -3.15 -21.93
N ALA A 127 -6.48 -3.73 -23.12
CA ALA A 127 -7.33 -4.89 -23.31
C ALA A 127 -6.82 -6.09 -22.51
N SER A 128 -5.52 -6.35 -22.53
CA SER A 128 -4.89 -7.42 -21.74
C SER A 128 -5.09 -7.22 -20.23
N MET A 129 -4.87 -6.00 -19.71
CA MET A 129 -5.11 -5.72 -18.29
C MET A 129 -6.58 -5.87 -17.91
N LYS A 130 -7.50 -5.41 -18.78
CA LYS A 130 -8.93 -5.54 -18.52
C LYS A 130 -9.37 -7.01 -18.51
N GLN A 131 -8.84 -7.82 -19.42
CA GLN A 131 -9.07 -9.25 -19.42
C GLN A 131 -8.55 -9.89 -18.12
N ALA A 132 -7.34 -9.55 -17.68
CA ALA A 132 -6.79 -10.05 -16.43
C ALA A 132 -7.69 -9.72 -15.23
N VAL A 133 -8.24 -8.50 -15.16
CA VAL A 133 -9.20 -8.13 -14.11
C VAL A 133 -10.48 -8.98 -14.18
N GLU A 134 -11.05 -9.19 -15.37
CA GLU A 134 -12.27 -10.01 -15.51
C GLU A 134 -12.01 -11.48 -15.16
N GLU A 135 -10.85 -12.03 -15.51
CA GLU A 135 -10.43 -13.38 -15.13
C GLU A 135 -10.23 -13.52 -13.61
N GLN A 136 -9.75 -12.46 -12.95
CA GLN A 136 -9.51 -12.42 -11.51
C GLN A 136 -10.71 -11.96 -10.69
N LYS A 137 -11.83 -11.62 -11.34
CA LYS A 137 -13.00 -11.04 -10.69
C LYS A 137 -13.62 -11.96 -9.64
N GLU A 138 -13.49 -13.27 -9.75
CA GLU A 138 -13.97 -14.20 -8.72
C GLU A 138 -12.84 -14.68 -7.80
N ILE A 139 -11.60 -14.25 -8.04
CA ILE A 139 -10.41 -14.63 -7.28
C ILE A 139 -10.15 -13.57 -6.21
N LYS A 140 -10.13 -14.00 -4.95
CA LYS A 140 -9.65 -13.16 -3.85
C LYS A 140 -8.13 -13.31 -3.73
N GLY A 141 -7.40 -12.23 -3.97
CA GLY A 141 -5.98 -12.15 -3.70
C GLY A 141 -5.73 -11.96 -2.20
N MET A 142 -4.95 -12.84 -1.59
CA MET A 142 -4.44 -12.65 -0.23
C MET A 142 -3.02 -12.11 -0.32
N ARG A 143 -2.76 -10.96 0.32
CA ARG A 143 -1.41 -10.39 0.44
C ARG A 143 -1.06 -10.22 1.90
N GLU A 144 0.14 -10.64 2.27
CA GLU A 144 0.68 -10.51 3.61
C GLU A 144 1.88 -9.56 3.60
N TYR A 145 1.86 -8.59 4.51
CA TYR A 145 2.92 -7.62 4.70
C TYR A 145 3.46 -7.68 6.13
N ILE A 146 4.78 -7.64 6.27
CA ILE A 146 5.43 -7.44 7.55
C ILE A 146 5.62 -5.94 7.80
N VAL A 147 4.90 -5.39 8.77
CA VAL A 147 4.99 -4.00 9.20
C VAL A 147 6.23 -3.82 10.07
N LYS A 148 7.22 -3.10 9.57
CA LYS A 148 8.45 -2.75 10.29
C LYS A 148 8.29 -1.46 11.11
N LYS A 149 7.41 -0.55 10.66
CA LYS A 149 7.15 0.73 11.33
C LYS A 149 5.71 1.18 11.03
N LEU A 150 4.99 1.63 12.06
CA LEU A 150 3.72 2.36 11.91
C LEU A 150 3.70 3.50 12.93
N ASP A 151 3.69 4.72 12.43
CA ASP A 151 3.46 5.92 13.23
C ASP A 151 2.38 6.79 12.58
N VAL A 152 2.23 8.03 13.05
CA VAL A 152 1.19 8.95 12.57
C VAL A 152 1.35 9.38 11.11
N ALA A 153 2.55 9.28 10.54
CA ALA A 153 2.88 9.78 9.21
C ALA A 153 3.54 8.74 8.30
N ALA A 154 4.11 7.67 8.87
CA ALA A 154 4.89 6.68 8.15
C ALA A 154 4.42 5.26 8.44
N LEU A 155 4.28 4.49 7.37
CA LEU A 155 4.02 3.06 7.38
C LEU A 155 5.08 2.38 6.53
N HIS A 156 5.92 1.57 7.15
CA HIS A 156 6.95 0.80 6.47
C HIS A 156 6.55 -0.66 6.55
N MET A 157 6.32 -1.27 5.41
CA MET A 157 5.93 -2.66 5.33
C MET A 157 6.83 -3.42 4.36
N SER A 158 6.75 -4.75 4.32
CA SER A 158 7.42 -5.55 3.30
C SER A 158 6.56 -6.73 2.90
N GLU A 159 6.31 -6.88 1.60
CA GLU A 159 5.62 -8.06 1.05
C GLU A 159 6.57 -9.26 1.08
N ASP A 160 6.12 -10.36 1.67
CA ASP A 160 6.89 -11.61 1.89
C ASP A 160 8.27 -11.41 2.55
N GLY A 161 8.46 -10.31 3.29
CA GLY A 161 9.74 -9.98 3.93
C GLY A 161 10.87 -9.56 2.99
N LYS A 162 10.62 -9.42 1.68
CA LYS A 162 11.66 -9.20 0.66
C LYS A 162 11.74 -7.78 0.15
N PHE A 163 10.60 -7.19 -0.20
CA PHE A 163 10.54 -5.85 -0.79
C PHE A 163 10.04 -4.88 0.27
N PRO A 164 10.86 -3.92 0.75
CA PRO A 164 10.34 -2.86 1.60
C PRO A 164 9.24 -2.12 0.83
N ILE A 165 8.35 -1.40 1.50
CA ILE A 165 7.34 -0.53 0.88
C ILE A 165 7.21 0.62 1.86
N ILE A 166 7.50 1.83 1.38
CA ILE A 166 7.49 3.02 2.21
C ILE A 166 6.23 3.80 1.87
N CYS A 167 5.40 4.00 2.88
CA CYS A 167 4.13 4.68 2.76
C CYS A 167 4.11 5.95 3.60
N SER A 168 3.60 7.03 3.02
CA SER A 168 3.33 8.29 3.70
C SER A 168 1.83 8.47 3.86
N LYS A 169 1.39 8.92 5.03
CA LYS A 169 -0.03 9.20 5.28
C LYS A 169 -0.45 10.45 4.50
N LEU A 170 -1.56 10.34 3.77
CA LEU A 170 -2.18 11.49 3.14
C LEU A 170 -2.86 12.31 4.24
N LYS A 171 -2.62 13.63 4.26
CA LYS A 171 -3.23 14.55 5.22
C LYS A 171 -4.70 14.78 4.91
#